data_AF-A0A527ZXB6-F1
#
_entry.id   AF-A0A527ZXB6-F1
#
_cell.length_a   1.000
_cell.length_b   1.000
_cell.length_c   1.000
_cell.angle_alpha   90.00
_cell.angle_beta   90.00
_cell.angle_gamma   90.00
#
_symmetry.space_group_name_H-M   'P 1'
#
loop_
_entity.id
_entity.type
_entity.pdbx_description
1 polymer ?
#
loop_
_entity_poly.entity_id
_entity_poly.type
_entity_poly.pdbx_seq_one_letter_code
_entity_poly.pdbx_strand_id
1 'polypeptide(L)' 'MLCIGNAIVDIIAQCDEAFLETNGIIKGAMNLIDTRRAELLYSRMGPAIEASGGSAGNTAAG' A
#
# COMPACT_ATOMS: atom_id res chain seq x y z
N MET A 1 -21.60 -5.35 12.67
CA MET A 1 -20.44 -6.27 12.72
C MET A 1 -19.33 -5.55 13.48
N LEU A 2 -18.55 -6.24 14.32
CA LEU A 2 -17.34 -5.66 14.93
C LEU A 2 -16.13 -6.17 14.15
N CYS A 3 -15.31 -5.26 13.62
CA CYS A 3 -14.06 -5.56 12.94
C CYS A 3 -12.92 -4.88 13.68
N ILE A 4 -11.80 -5.59 13.88
CA ILE A 4 -10.60 -5.08 14.53
C ILE A 4 -9.43 -5.37 13.60
N GLY A 5 -8.62 -4.36 13.30
CA GLY A 5 -7.43 -4.52 12.46
C GLY A 5 -6.60 -3.25 12.41
N ASN A 6 -5.50 -3.31 11.66
CA ASN A 6 -4.58 -2.19 11.51
C ASN A 6 -5.27 -1.03 10.78
N ALA A 7 -5.26 0.14 11.40
CA ALA A 7 -5.70 1.38 10.78
C ALA A 7 -4.61 1.84 9.80
N ILE A 8 -4.96 1.93 8.51
CA ILE A 8 -4.03 2.24 7.42
C ILE A 8 -4.70 3.26 6.50
N VAL A 9 -3.89 4.16 5.93
CA VAL A 9 -4.27 5.02 4.81
C VAL A 9 -3.59 4.46 3.56
N ASP A 10 -4.36 4.20 2.52
CA ASP A 10 -3.86 3.66 1.26
C ASP A 10 -3.41 4.81 0.35
N ILE A 11 -2.21 4.65 -0.23
CA ILE A 11 -1.67 5.51 -1.28
C ILE A 11 -1.54 4.65 -2.53
N ILE A 12 -2.33 4.97 -3.56
CA ILE A 12 -2.52 4.10 -4.72
C ILE A 12 -2.02 4.81 -5.98
N ALA A 13 -1.11 4.16 -6.71
CA ALA A 13 -0.57 4.64 -7.99
C ALA A 13 -0.47 3.48 -8.99
N GLN A 14 -0.58 3.80 -10.28
CA GLN A 14 -0.33 2.84 -11.36
C GLN A 14 1.18 2.62 -11.54
N CYS A 15 1.59 1.37 -11.77
CA CYS A 15 2.98 1.02 -12.08
C CYS A 15 3.03 -0.16 -13.07
N ASP A 16 4.18 -0.37 -13.70
CA ASP A 16 4.44 -1.50 -14.58
C ASP A 16 5.11 -2.66 -13.83
N GLU A 17 5.25 -3.81 -14.50
CA GLU A 17 5.90 -5.00 -13.91
C GLU A 17 7.37 -4.72 -13.58
N ALA A 18 8.05 -3.94 -14.43
CA ALA A 18 9.45 -3.58 -14.26
C ALA A 18 9.70 -2.81 -12.96
N PHE A 19 8.75 -1.97 -12.53
CA PHE A 19 8.81 -1.29 -11.24
C PHE A 19 8.81 -2.29 -10.06
N LEU A 20 7.96 -3.32 -10.11
CA LEU A 20 7.88 -4.32 -9.06
C LEU A 20 9.18 -5.11 -8.95
N GLU A 21 9.74 -5.55 -10.07
CA GLU A 21 11.01 -6.26 -10.13
C GLU A 21 12.17 -5.39 -9.63
N THR A 22 12.29 -4.16 -10.14
CA THR A 22 13.38 -3.22 -9.80
C THR A 22 13.40 -2.86 -8.31
N ASN A 23 12.24 -2.80 -7.67
CA ASN A 23 12.11 -2.44 -6.27
C ASN A 23 12.01 -3.67 -5.33
N GLY A 24 12.02 -4.89 -5.87
CA GLY A 24 11.90 -6.13 -5.10
C GLY A 24 10.56 -6.23 -4.36
N ILE A 25 9.46 -5.94 -5.05
CA ILE A 25 8.10 -6.00 -4.49
C ILE A 25 7.46 -7.30 -4.93
N ILE A 26 6.97 -8.10 -3.97
CA ILE A 26 6.22 -9.32 -4.27
C ILE A 26 4.83 -8.92 -4.76
N LYS A 27 4.54 -9.20 -6.03
CA LYS A 27 3.25 -8.89 -6.66
C LYS A 27 2.10 -9.59 -5.95
N GLY A 28 1.05 -8.83 -5.63
CA GLY A 28 -0.17 -9.35 -4.98
C GLY A 28 -0.02 -9.64 -3.48
N ALA A 29 1.08 -9.25 -2.85
CA ALA A 29 1.31 -9.46 -1.42
C ALA A 29 1.39 -8.15 -0.63
N MET A 30 1.11 -8.23 0.67
CA MET A 30 1.46 -7.16 1.62
C MET A 30 2.94 -7.28 2.00
N ASN A 31 3.72 -6.29 1.60
CA ASN A 31 5.15 -6.22 1.91
C ASN A 31 5.32 -5.27 3.12
N LEU A 32 5.71 -5.78 4.28
CA LEU A 32 6.06 -4.94 5.42
C LEU A 32 7.36 -4.20 5.13
N ILE A 33 7.38 -2.89 5.39
CA ILE A 33 8.52 -2.02 5.11
C ILE A 33 8.80 -1.11 6.29
N ASP A 34 10.07 -0.73 6.46
CA ASP A 34 10.47 0.30 7.40
C ASP A 34 10.26 1.71 6.79
N THR A 35 10.46 2.74 7.61
CA THR A 35 10.31 4.15 7.21
C THR A 35 11.21 4.51 6.03
N ARG A 36 12.47 4.05 6.03
CA ARG A 36 13.43 4.35 4.98
C ARG A 36 12.97 3.80 3.62
N ARG A 37 12.44 2.58 3.61
CA ARG A 37 11.89 1.96 2.40
C ARG A 37 10.57 2.61 1.98
N ALA A 38 9.75 3.07 2.92
CA ALA A 38 8.55 3.84 2.61
C ALA A 38 8.90 5.13 1.87
N GLU A 39 9.85 5.92 2.37
CA GLU A 39 10.33 7.15 1.72
C GLU A 39 10.92 6.88 0.33
N LEU A 40 11.74 5.83 0.21
CA LEU A 40 12.33 5.44 -1.07
C LEU A 40 11.26 5.11 -2.11
N LEU A 41 10.29 4.26 -1.76
CA LEU A 41 9.22 3.86 -2.68
C LEU A 41 8.31 5.05 -3.01
N TYR A 42 8.02 5.91 -2.03
CA TYR A 42 7.22 7.10 -2.24
C TYR A 42 7.90 8.09 -3.20
N SER A 43 9.22 8.28 -3.07
CA SER A 43 10.00 9.14 -3.98
C SER A 43 10.03 8.63 -5.43
N ARG A 44 9.81 7.32 -5.64
CA ARG A 44 9.77 6.66 -6.95
C ARG A 44 8.35 6.48 -7.47
N MET A 45 7.35 6.78 -6.66
CA MET A 45 5.95 6.61 -7.01
C MET A 45 5.52 7.71 -7.98
N GLY A 46 4.69 7.35 -8.97
CA GLY A 46 4.02 8.33 -9.82
C GLY A 46 2.91 9.09 -9.09
N PRO A 47 2.09 9.87 -9.81
CA PRO A 47 0.90 10.50 -9.24
C PRO A 47 0.00 9.47 -8.55
N ALA A 48 -0.38 9.76 -7.31
CA ALA A 48 -1.12 8.84 -6.46
C ALA A 48 -2.44 9.45 -5.97
N ILE A 49 -3.35 8.59 -5.55
CA ILE A 49 -4.56 8.95 -4.81
C ILE A 49 -4.45 8.45 -3.37
N GLU A 50 -5.03 9.21 -2.44
CA GLU A 50 -5.10 8.86 -1.03
C GLU A 50 -6.53 8.45 -0.67
N ALA A 51 -6.66 7.37 0.09
CA ALA A 51 -7.95 6.87 0.57
C ALA A 51 -7.81 6.21 1.94
N SER A 52 -8.89 6.24 2.74
CA SER A 52 -8.95 5.41 3.94
C SER A 52 -8.86 3.93 3.54
N GLY A 53 -8.03 3.17 4.26
CA GLY A 53 -7.78 1.76 3.99
C GLY A 53 -7.84 0.89 5.24
N GLY A 54 -7.07 -0.19 5.21
CA GLY A 54 -7.03 -1.20 6.26
C GLY A 54 -8.11 -2.27 6.06
N SER A 55 -7.68 -3.54 5.96
CA SER A 55 -8.55 -4.67 5.59
C SER A 55 -9.81 -4.78 6.46
N ALA A 56 -9.68 -4.77 7.79
CA ALA A 56 -10.82 -4.83 8.70
C ALA A 56 -11.70 -3.58 8.64
N GLY A 57 -11.11 -2.40 8.40
CA GLY A 57 -11.86 -1.14 8.21
C GLY A 57 -12.73 -1.20 6.96
N ASN A 58 -12.19 -1.69 5.86
CA ASN A 58 -12.92 -1.89 4.61
C ASN A 58 -14.04 -2.93 4.77
N THR A 59 -13.83 -4.02 5.53
CA THR A 59 -14.89 -4.99 5.87
C THR A 59 -16.00 -4.37 6.70
N ALA A 60 -15.70 -3.43 7.60
CA ALA A 60 -16.70 -2.75 8.42
C ALA A 60 -17.51 -1.69 7.64
N ALA A 61 -16.91 -1.10 6.60
CA ALA A 61 -17.52 -0.07 5.78
C ALA A 61 -18.41 -0.63 4.64
N GLY A 62 -18.14 -1.85 4.20
CA GLY A 62 -18.96 -2.59 3.23
C GLY A 62 -20.24 -3.16 3.85
#